data_AF-A0A8J3RUK7-F1
#
_entry.id   AF-A0A8J3RUK7-F1
#
_cell.length_a   1.000
_cell.length_b   1.000
_cell.length_c   1.000
_cell.angle_alpha   90.00
_cell.angle_beta   90.00
_cell.angle_gamma   90.00
#
_symmetry.space_group_name_H-M   'P 1'
#
loop_
_entity.id
_entity.type
_entity.pdbx_description
1 polymer ?
#
loop_
_entity_poly.entity_id
_entity_poly.type
_entity_poly.pdbx_seq_one_letter_code
_entity_poly.pdbx_strand_id
1 'polypeptide(L)'
;MILKYTDSKDLESGICVDKKGKSIGKGIKDMQGFCQYKFEDNPSIRYRKNNEAKEWRCEMGIDKNVVCIWQNREPGLIAVKDKDADTWQCYHPRKQ
;
A
#
# COMPACT_ATOMS: atom_id res chain seq x y z
N MET A 1 -23.51 -1.81 1.30
CA MET A 1 -22.66 -1.73 2.50
C MET A 1 -21.78 -0.50 2.33
N ILE A 2 -21.75 0.38 3.32
CA ILE A 2 -20.98 1.63 3.31
C ILE A 2 -20.15 1.63 4.60
N LEU A 3 -18.85 1.91 4.51
CA LEU A 3 -18.00 2.10 5.68
C LEU A 3 -18.26 3.51 6.25
N LYS A 4 -18.53 3.60 7.55
CA LYS A 4 -18.62 4.85 8.31
C LYS A 4 -17.73 4.78 9.53
N TYR A 5 -17.03 5.85 9.87
CA TYR A 5 -16.23 5.90 11.10
C TYR A 5 -17.08 6.45 12.24
N THR A 6 -17.14 5.77 13.39
CA THR A 6 -17.87 6.27 14.58
C THR A 6 -17.11 7.37 15.30
N ASP A 7 -15.78 7.38 15.18
CA ASP A 7 -14.91 8.50 15.49
C ASP A 7 -14.12 8.87 14.24
N SER A 8 -14.32 10.09 13.77
CA SER A 8 -13.65 10.60 12.57
C SER A 8 -12.13 10.75 12.72
N LYS A 9 -11.57 10.57 13.92
CA LYS A 9 -10.13 10.58 14.20
C LYS A 9 -9.53 9.19 14.38
N ASP A 10 -10.36 8.16 14.50
CA ASP A 10 -9.92 6.78 14.68
C ASP A 10 -10.34 5.91 13.48
N LEU A 11 -9.36 5.48 12.70
CA LEU A 11 -9.57 4.62 11.54
C LEU A 11 -9.99 3.18 11.91
N GLU A 12 -9.82 2.77 13.16
CA GLU A 12 -10.28 1.47 13.67
C GLU A 12 -11.73 1.51 14.14
N SER A 13 -12.30 2.72 14.31
CA SER A 13 -13.70 2.96 14.65
C SER A 13 -14.67 2.73 13.48
N GLY A 14 -14.16 2.28 12.33
CA GLY A 14 -14.97 1.94 11.17
C GLY A 14 -16.08 0.96 11.56
N ILE A 15 -17.30 1.22 11.11
CA ILE A 15 -18.44 0.33 11.15
C ILE A 15 -19.02 0.22 9.75
N CYS A 16 -19.53 -0.96 9.41
CA CYS A 16 -20.25 -1.16 8.17
C CYS A 16 -21.72 -0.88 8.41
N VAL A 17 -22.31 -0.01 7.60
CA VAL A 17 -23.75 0.27 7.63
C VAL A 17 -24.43 -0.14 6.33
N ASP A 18 -25.72 -0.45 6.40
CA ASP A 18 -26.55 -0.61 5.20
C ASP A 18 -26.90 0.76 4.56
N LYS A 19 -27.64 0.74 3.45
CA LYS A 19 -28.06 1.96 2.75
C LYS A 19 -28.99 2.86 3.59
N LYS A 20 -29.59 2.32 4.66
CA LYS A 20 -30.47 3.04 5.60
C LYS A 20 -29.69 3.53 6.84
N GLY A 21 -28.38 3.32 6.87
CA GLY A 21 -27.51 3.72 7.98
C GLY A 21 -27.54 2.78 9.18
N LYS A 22 -28.22 1.63 9.11
CA LYS A 22 -28.23 0.63 10.19
C LYS A 22 -26.89 -0.09 10.22
N SER A 23 -26.28 -0.20 11.40
CA SER A 23 -25.07 -1.01 11.58
C SER A 23 -25.37 -2.47 11.20
N ILE A 24 -24.55 -3.01 10.32
CA ILE A 24 -24.56 -4.42 9.91
C ILE A 24 -23.33 -5.18 10.44
N GLY A 25 -22.49 -4.52 11.24
CA GLY A 25 -21.31 -5.11 11.85
C GLY A 25 -20.23 -4.08 12.21
N LYS A 26 -19.26 -4.50 13.03
CA LYS A 26 -18.02 -3.74 13.24
C LYS A 26 -17.22 -3.71 11.93
N GLY A 27 -16.46 -2.66 11.68
CA GLY A 27 -15.58 -2.55 10.52
C GLY A 27 -14.39 -3.50 10.58
N ILE A 28 -13.40 -3.27 9.74
CA ILE A 28 -12.23 -4.15 9.63
C ILE A 28 -11.34 -3.95 10.87
N LYS A 29 -11.39 -4.92 11.79
CA LYS A 29 -10.54 -4.95 13.00
C LYS A 29 -9.08 -5.29 12.70
N ASP A 30 -8.84 -6.03 11.63
CA ASP A 30 -7.50 -6.45 11.21
C ASP A 30 -7.27 -6.02 9.75
N MET A 31 -6.72 -4.82 9.58
CA MET A 31 -6.43 -4.26 8.26
C MET A 31 -5.30 -5.03 7.55
N GLN A 32 -4.30 -5.51 8.30
CA GLN A 32 -3.21 -6.28 7.72
C GLN A 32 -3.71 -7.65 7.25
N GLY A 33 -4.50 -8.35 8.08
CA GLY A 33 -5.14 -9.61 7.72
C GLY A 33 -6.08 -9.46 6.53
N PHE A 34 -6.82 -8.35 6.43
CA PHE A 34 -7.61 -8.04 5.23
C PHE A 34 -6.74 -7.91 3.98
N CYS A 35 -5.63 -7.16 4.05
CA CYS A 35 -4.72 -7.01 2.91
C CYS A 35 -4.11 -8.35 2.49
N GLN A 36 -3.72 -9.19 3.44
CA GLN A 36 -3.20 -10.53 3.15
C GLN A 36 -4.26 -11.43 2.53
N TYR A 37 -5.49 -11.44 3.07
CA TYR A 37 -6.60 -12.21 2.50
C TYR A 37 -7.02 -11.74 1.09
N LYS A 38 -6.91 -10.44 0.81
CA LYS A 38 -7.25 -9.91 -0.53
C LYS A 38 -6.15 -10.12 -1.57
N PHE A 39 -4.90 -10.19 -1.12
CA PHE A 39 -3.72 -10.32 -1.97
C PHE A 39 -2.87 -11.51 -1.49
N GLU A 40 -3.47 -12.69 -1.37
CA GLU A 40 -2.87 -13.89 -0.75
C GLU A 40 -1.53 -14.26 -1.39
N ASP A 41 -1.41 -14.12 -2.71
CA ASP A 41 -0.22 -14.46 -3.48
C ASP A 41 0.92 -13.42 -3.35
N ASN A 42 0.71 -12.32 -2.62
CA ASN A 42 1.70 -11.25 -2.52
C ASN A 42 2.16 -11.03 -1.06
N PRO A 43 3.22 -11.72 -0.61
CA PRO A 43 3.73 -11.61 0.75
C PRO A 43 4.30 -10.22 1.09
N SER A 44 4.55 -9.39 0.08
CA SER A 44 5.04 -8.02 0.25
C SER A 44 3.93 -7.00 0.54
N ILE A 45 2.65 -7.41 0.48
CA ILE A 45 1.52 -6.54 0.78
C ILE A 45 1.54 -6.13 2.27
N ARG A 46 1.35 -4.84 2.52
CA ARG A 46 1.32 -4.24 3.85
C ARG A 46 0.16 -3.25 3.92
N TYR A 47 -0.45 -3.13 5.10
CA TYR A 47 -1.37 -2.03 5.35
C TYR A 47 -0.58 -0.72 5.52
N ARG A 48 -1.08 0.38 4.95
CA ARG A 48 -0.65 1.73 5.30
C ARG A 48 -1.87 2.56 5.68
N LYS A 49 -1.78 3.23 6.84
CA LYS A 49 -2.75 4.24 7.28
C LYS A 49 -2.24 5.64 6.91
N ASN A 50 -3.14 6.48 6.42
CA ASN A 50 -2.96 7.91 6.28
C ASN A 50 -3.97 8.62 7.19
N ASN A 51 -3.50 9.05 8.37
CA ASN A 51 -4.34 9.68 9.37
C ASN A 51 -4.83 11.07 8.91
N GLU A 52 -4.05 11.80 8.12
CA GLU A 52 -4.41 13.12 7.61
C GLU A 52 -5.55 13.03 6.59
N ALA A 53 -5.42 12.11 5.63
CA ALA A 53 -6.45 11.86 4.61
C ALA A 53 -7.62 11.03 5.14
N LYS A 54 -7.52 10.49 6.36
CA LYS A 54 -8.49 9.55 6.96
C LYS A 54 -8.75 8.33 6.09
N GLU A 55 -7.68 7.80 5.51
CA GLU A 55 -7.73 6.68 4.60
C GLU A 55 -6.75 5.60 5.05
N TRP A 56 -7.02 4.38 4.63
CA TRP A 56 -6.06 3.30 4.70
C TRP A 56 -6.09 2.55 3.38
N ARG A 57 -4.97 1.93 3.03
CA ARG A 57 -4.83 1.16 1.80
C ARG A 57 -3.88 -0.01 1.99
N CYS A 58 -4.03 -1.02 1.14
CA CYS A 58 -3.02 -2.05 0.97
C CYS A 58 -1.96 -1.53 -0.01
N GLU A 59 -0.70 -1.51 0.41
CA GLU A 59 0.44 -1.15 -0.42
C GLU A 59 1.35 -2.35 -0.60
N MET A 60 1.92 -2.50 -1.80
CA MET A 60 3.01 -3.43 -2.03
C MET A 60 4.29 -2.66 -2.30
N GLY A 61 5.37 -3.09 -1.64
CA GLY A 61 6.70 -2.60 -1.97
C GLY A 61 7.08 -3.14 -3.34
N ILE A 62 7.36 -2.25 -4.29
CA ILE A 62 7.88 -2.66 -5.59
C ILE A 62 9.41 -2.67 -5.51
N ASP A 63 10.03 -3.76 -5.97
CA ASP A 63 11.47 -3.81 -6.20
C ASP A 63 11.83 -2.85 -7.32
N LYS A 64 12.57 -1.79 -6.97
CA LYS A 64 12.90 -0.71 -7.88
C LYS A 64 13.87 -1.17 -8.98
N ASN A 65 14.71 -2.18 -8.72
CA ASN A 65 15.56 -2.77 -9.74
C ASN A 65 14.70 -3.48 -10.80
N VAL A 66 13.67 -4.21 -10.37
CA VAL A 66 12.72 -4.86 -11.30
C VAL A 66 12.02 -3.81 -12.16
N VAL A 67 11.60 -2.68 -11.57
CA VAL A 67 11.02 -1.56 -12.32
C VAL A 67 12.00 -1.02 -13.35
N CYS A 68 13.25 -0.77 -12.97
CA CYS A 68 14.29 -0.30 -13.89
C CYS A 68 14.50 -1.25 -15.06
N ILE A 69 14.59 -2.55 -14.80
CA ILE A 69 14.74 -3.58 -15.83
C ILE A 69 13.52 -3.60 -16.75
N TRP A 70 12.31 -3.55 -16.21
CA TRP A 70 11.07 -3.57 -17.00
C TRP A 70 10.90 -2.31 -17.86
N GLN A 71 11.15 -1.13 -17.30
CA GLN A 71 11.01 0.14 -18.01
C GLN A 71 11.98 0.27 -19.19
N ASN A 72 13.22 -0.18 -19.00
CA ASN A 72 14.27 -0.06 -20.03
C ASN A 72 14.45 -1.34 -20.86
N ARG A 73 13.76 -2.44 -20.50
CA ARG A 73 13.92 -3.78 -21.07
C ARG A 73 15.37 -4.29 -21.07
N GLU A 74 16.15 -3.85 -20.10
CA GLU A 74 17.58 -4.14 -20.02
C GLU A 74 17.91 -4.88 -18.71
N PRO A 75 18.32 -6.15 -18.79
CA PRO A 75 18.69 -6.91 -17.61
C PRO A 75 19.98 -6.37 -16.97
N GLY A 76 20.03 -6.41 -15.65
CA GLY A 76 21.20 -5.96 -14.89
C GLY A 76 21.20 -4.48 -14.51
N LEU A 77 20.16 -3.71 -14.83
CA LEU A 77 19.98 -2.37 -14.26
C LEU A 77 19.65 -2.45 -12.76
N ILE A 78 20.20 -1.50 -12.02
CA ILE A 78 19.90 -1.27 -10.60
C ILE A 78 19.30 0.12 -10.42
N ALA A 79 18.34 0.24 -9.50
CA ALA A 79 17.80 1.53 -9.08
C ALA A 79 18.64 2.09 -7.93
N VAL A 80 19.16 3.30 -8.12
CA VAL A 80 19.92 4.03 -7.11
C VAL A 80 19.14 5.29 -6.75
N LYS A 81 19.00 5.57 -5.45
CA LYS A 81 18.38 6.80 -4.99
C LYS A 81 19.31 7.96 -5.30
N ASP A 82 18.82 8.96 -6.01
CA ASP A 82 19.55 10.20 -6.20
C ASP A 82 19.79 10.84 -4.82
N LYS A 83 21.00 11.36 -4.60
CA LYS A 83 21.36 11.96 -3.32
C LYS A 83 20.80 13.38 -3.20
N ASP A 84 20.61 14.05 -4.32
CA ASP A 84 20.26 15.47 -4.40
C ASP A 84 18.77 15.68 -4.74
N ALA A 85 18.06 14.59 -5.08
CA ALA A 85 16.63 14.59 -5.38
C ALA A 85 15.92 13.41 -4.71
N ASP A 86 14.63 13.54 -4.41
CA ASP A 86 13.80 12.41 -3.94
C ASP A 86 13.34 11.52 -5.10
N THR A 87 14.22 11.29 -6.08
CA THR A 87 13.98 10.49 -7.28
C THR A 87 14.89 9.27 -7.30
N TRP A 88 14.45 8.23 -8.00
CA TRP A 88 15.24 7.02 -8.24
C TRP A 88 15.67 7.00 -9.69
N GLN A 89 16.94 6.70 -9.94
CA GLN A 89 17.51 6.59 -11.28
C GLN A 89 18.04 5.16 -11.54
N CYS A 90 17.99 4.73 -12.79
CA CYS A 90 18.45 3.41 -13.21
C CYS A 90 19.89 3.49 -13.74
N TYR A 91 20.78 2.64 -13.22
CA TYR A 91 22.18 2.59 -13.64
C TYR A 91 22.63 1.16 -13.92
N HIS A 92 23.66 1.03 -14.75
CA HIS A 92 24.44 -0.19 -14.78
C HIS A 92 25.35 -0.26 -13.55
N PRO A 93 25.36 -1.39 -12.81
CA PRO A 93 26.41 -1.64 -11.86
C PRO A 93 27.73 -1.69 -12.63
N ARG A 94 28.65 -0.76 -12.33
CA ARG A 94 30.00 -0.80 -12.90
C ARG A 94 30.59 -2.16 -12.53
N LYS A 95 31.10 -2.91 -13.52
CA LYS A 95 31.87 -4.13 -13.27
C LYS A 95 33.02 -3.73 -12.34
N GLN A 96 33.01 -4.26 -11.11
CA GLN A 96 34.18 -4.25 -10.24
C GLN A 96 35.23 -5.18 -10.81
#